data_AF-A0AAE0TI02-F1
#
_entry.id   AF-A0AAE0TI02-F1
#
_cell.length_a   1.000
_cell.length_b   1.000
_cell.length_c   1.000
_cell.angle_alpha   90.00
_cell.angle_beta   90.00
_cell.angle_gamma   90.00
#
_symmetry.space_group_name_H-M   'P 1'
#
loop_
_entity.id
_entity.type
_entity.pdbx_description
1 polymer ?
#
loop_
_entity_poly.entity_id
_entity_poly.type
_entity_poly.pdbx_seq_one_letter_code
_entity_poly.pdbx_strand_id
1 'polypeptide(L)'
;MSSRGKRKSAMMTAEVMPGPSSAVEAAISGGEGDGPSSTKKSKLLKDEPSTSMTEEEIKKFMNNTFDIRRNFINFEDPTVAIIRETYPYLFKERQILAEFERITEFDLDQTLQQYCVKNSGPIIELAKHCPGTGALLKAADKIKLEQPDLKQYWDMVTCICLLPTLLRENLVDCIIEIAEDAQVDAKGKIVPVLVSRGSVFKSDEFFLIIEEEVVQEYEEFTIAFENLFAAYWVFNMEYPQTLQNTYTFIQKAILKMKDNIPIPAQCKQLMNRLKRSEAQKKQRSRSKPE
;
A
#
# COMPACT_ATOMS: atom_id res chain seq x y z
N MET A 1 -6.46 30.14 17.44
CA MET A 1 -6.18 30.56 16.05
C MET A 1 -5.38 29.45 15.40
N SER A 2 -6.05 28.56 14.68
CA SER A 2 -5.42 27.39 14.03
C SER A 2 -5.16 27.71 12.57
N SER A 3 -3.88 27.76 12.19
CA SER A 3 -3.46 27.94 10.80
C SER A 3 -3.71 26.64 10.04
N ARG A 4 -4.82 26.59 9.28
CA ARG A 4 -5.06 25.58 8.24
C ARG A 4 -3.97 25.73 7.17
N GLY A 5 -3.00 24.84 7.17
CA GLY A 5 -2.10 24.64 6.03
C GLY A 5 -2.90 24.04 4.88
N LYS A 6 -3.13 24.82 3.83
CA LYS A 6 -3.69 24.31 2.57
C LYS A 6 -2.71 23.27 2.02
N ARG A 7 -3.13 22.01 1.92
CA ARG A 7 -2.42 20.98 1.16
C ARG A 7 -2.30 21.48 -0.28
N LYS A 8 -1.07 21.58 -0.80
CA LYS A 8 -0.86 21.89 -2.22
C LYS A 8 -1.14 20.59 -2.97
N SER A 9 -2.24 20.56 -3.72
CA SER A 9 -2.54 19.47 -4.65
C SER A 9 -1.51 19.50 -5.79
N ALA A 10 -0.62 18.52 -5.84
CA ALA A 10 0.05 18.13 -7.08
C ALA A 10 -0.59 16.81 -7.53
N MET A 11 -1.47 16.90 -8.54
CA MET A 11 -2.20 15.77 -9.08
C MET A 11 -1.25 14.64 -9.52
N MET A 12 -1.31 13.49 -8.87
CA MET A 12 -0.93 12.21 -9.47
C MET A 12 -1.93 11.94 -10.62
N THR A 13 -1.65 12.47 -11.80
CA THR A 13 -2.42 12.17 -13.01
C THR A 13 -1.97 10.80 -13.53
N ALA A 14 -2.57 9.74 -12.99
CA ALA A 14 -2.73 8.53 -13.79
C ALA A 14 -3.79 8.85 -14.85
N GLU A 15 -3.37 9.06 -16.10
CA GLU A 15 -4.28 9.11 -17.23
C GLU A 15 -4.95 7.74 -17.35
N VAL A 16 -6.21 7.65 -16.93
CA VAL A 16 -7.09 6.54 -17.27
C VAL A 16 -7.38 6.65 -18.76
N MET A 17 -6.82 5.72 -19.56
CA MET A 17 -7.19 5.59 -20.97
C MET A 17 -8.67 5.22 -21.05
N PRO A 18 -9.51 5.94 -21.82
CA PRO A 18 -10.88 5.52 -22.04
C PRO A 18 -10.90 4.27 -22.92
N GLY A 19 -11.34 3.14 -22.36
CA GLY A 19 -11.76 1.99 -23.14
C GLY A 19 -12.99 2.33 -24.01
N PRO A 20 -13.21 1.63 -25.14
CA PRO A 20 -14.23 2.02 -26.10
C PRO A 20 -15.64 1.78 -25.53
N SER A 21 -16.32 2.86 -25.16
CA SER A 21 -17.75 2.87 -24.89
C SER A 21 -18.51 2.97 -26.22
N SER A 22 -19.13 1.88 -26.65
CA SER A 22 -20.15 1.90 -27.70
C SER A 22 -21.27 0.96 -27.33
N ALA A 23 -22.17 1.45 -26.48
CA ALA A 23 -23.60 1.12 -26.45
C ALA A 23 -24.19 1.73 -25.18
N VAL A 24 -24.70 2.96 -25.24
CA VAL A 24 -26.09 3.35 -24.87
C VAL A 24 -26.32 4.80 -25.36
N GLU A 25 -26.36 5.00 -26.67
CA GLU A 25 -27.01 6.19 -27.27
C GLU A 25 -28.28 5.69 -27.98
N ALA A 26 -29.30 5.35 -27.21
CA ALA A 26 -30.64 5.08 -27.74
C ALA A 26 -31.69 5.14 -26.62
N ALA A 27 -31.82 6.28 -25.94
CA ALA A 27 -33.00 6.60 -25.12
C ALA A 27 -33.04 8.08 -24.72
N ILE A 28 -32.94 9.01 -25.68
CA ILE A 28 -33.31 10.41 -25.45
C ILE A 28 -34.21 10.86 -26.60
N SER A 29 -35.50 10.60 -26.46
CA SER A 29 -36.53 11.38 -27.12
C SER A 29 -37.80 11.38 -26.27
N GLY A 30 -38.07 12.52 -25.63
CA GLY A 30 -39.38 12.85 -25.09
C GLY A 30 -39.39 13.12 -23.59
N GLY A 31 -39.67 14.38 -23.22
CA GLY A 31 -40.22 14.72 -21.91
C GLY A 31 -39.48 15.82 -21.18
N GLU A 32 -39.99 17.04 -21.28
CA GLU A 32 -39.68 18.18 -20.41
C GLU A 32 -39.99 17.88 -18.93
N GLY A 33 -39.28 18.57 -18.02
CA GLY A 33 -39.82 18.92 -16.70
C GLY A 33 -39.15 18.26 -15.49
N ASP A 34 -38.59 19.14 -14.64
CA ASP A 34 -38.29 19.01 -13.21
C ASP A 34 -37.23 18.01 -12.68
N GLY A 35 -36.28 18.58 -11.92
CA GLY A 35 -35.33 17.83 -11.09
C GLY A 35 -36.02 17.03 -9.98
N PRO A 36 -35.36 15.99 -9.44
CA PRO A 36 -34.39 16.24 -8.36
C PRO A 36 -33.17 15.29 -8.35
N SER A 37 -31.96 15.87 -8.29
CA SER A 37 -30.68 15.12 -8.09
C SER A 37 -30.30 14.90 -6.61
N SER A 38 -31.18 15.24 -5.65
CA SER A 38 -30.95 15.08 -4.21
C SER A 38 -31.51 13.76 -3.63
N THR A 39 -32.39 13.07 -4.36
CA THR A 39 -33.13 11.90 -3.85
C THR A 39 -32.42 10.56 -4.09
N LYS A 40 -31.47 10.49 -5.05
CA LYS A 40 -30.65 9.28 -5.27
C LYS A 40 -29.49 9.16 -4.29
N LYS A 41 -28.82 10.26 -3.94
CA LYS A 41 -27.78 10.29 -2.88
C LYS A 41 -28.35 9.83 -1.54
N SER A 42 -29.55 10.30 -1.18
CA SER A 42 -30.16 10.00 0.12
C SER A 42 -30.77 8.60 0.25
N LYS A 43 -31.03 7.89 -0.86
CA LYS A 43 -31.49 6.49 -0.82
C LYS A 43 -30.35 5.47 -0.73
N LEU A 44 -29.18 5.76 -1.30
CA LEU A 44 -28.00 4.88 -1.20
C LEU A 44 -27.28 4.97 0.16
N LEU A 45 -27.51 6.06 0.90
CA LEU A 45 -26.90 6.32 2.23
C LEU A 45 -27.81 5.91 3.41
N LYS A 46 -29.02 5.40 3.17
CA LYS A 46 -30.03 5.14 4.24
C LYS A 46 -30.41 3.68 4.45
N ASP A 47 -29.86 2.75 3.67
CA ASP A 47 -29.95 1.33 4.00
C ASP A 47 -28.77 0.99 4.91
N GLU A 48 -28.83 1.38 6.18
CA GLU A 48 -28.05 0.66 7.20
C GLU A 48 -28.70 -0.72 7.37
N PRO A 49 -28.05 -1.83 7.01
CA PRO A 49 -28.53 -3.13 7.41
C PRO A 49 -28.18 -3.30 8.88
N SER A 50 -29.21 -3.43 9.72
CA SER A 50 -29.11 -3.85 11.11
C SER A 50 -28.73 -5.34 11.25
N THR A 51 -27.83 -5.85 10.40
CA THR A 51 -27.39 -7.24 10.36
C THR A 51 -26.01 -7.26 9.71
N SER A 52 -25.03 -7.90 10.34
CA SER A 52 -23.65 -7.99 9.83
C SER A 52 -23.65 -8.50 8.39
N MET A 53 -23.35 -7.63 7.43
CA MET A 53 -23.15 -8.02 6.03
C MET A 53 -22.01 -9.03 5.95
N THR A 54 -22.17 -10.03 5.10
CA THR A 54 -21.11 -10.98 4.75
C THR A 54 -19.98 -10.29 3.97
N GLU A 55 -18.80 -10.89 3.95
CA GLU A 55 -17.64 -10.39 3.18
C GLU A 55 -18.00 -10.19 1.68
N GLU A 56 -18.78 -11.11 1.11
CA GLU A 56 -19.24 -11.02 -0.29
C GLU A 56 -20.21 -9.86 -0.51
N GLU A 57 -21.12 -9.62 0.42
CA GLU A 57 -22.05 -8.48 0.36
C GLU A 57 -21.30 -7.16 0.50
N ILE A 58 -20.33 -7.08 1.41
CA ILE A 58 -19.45 -5.92 1.56
C ILE A 58 -18.70 -5.68 0.25
N LYS A 59 -18.06 -6.71 -0.32
CA LYS A 59 -17.33 -6.58 -1.59
C LYS A 59 -18.21 -6.07 -2.72
N LYS A 60 -19.44 -6.59 -2.85
CA LYS A 60 -20.41 -6.14 -3.85
C LYS A 60 -20.85 -4.69 -3.62
N PHE A 61 -21.14 -4.33 -2.37
CA PHE A 61 -21.49 -2.95 -2.01
C PHE A 61 -20.35 -1.98 -2.33
N MET A 62 -19.12 -2.34 -1.97
CA MET A 62 -17.92 -1.54 -2.21
C MET A 62 -17.63 -1.35 -3.70
N ASN A 63 -17.87 -2.38 -4.53
CA ASN A 63 -17.79 -2.27 -5.99
C ASN A 63 -18.84 -1.30 -6.56
N ASN A 64 -20.09 -1.44 -6.13
CA ASN A 64 -21.20 -0.62 -6.64
C ASN A 64 -21.09 0.87 -6.23
N THR A 65 -20.36 1.16 -5.16
CA THR A 65 -20.20 2.51 -4.60
C THR A 65 -18.84 3.14 -4.91
N PHE A 66 -18.00 2.46 -5.69
CA PHE A 66 -16.63 2.89 -5.99
C PHE A 66 -16.56 4.30 -6.57
N ASP A 67 -17.28 4.59 -7.65
CA ASP A 67 -17.19 5.89 -8.33
C ASP A 67 -17.58 7.07 -7.42
N ILE A 68 -18.63 6.89 -6.61
CA ILE A 68 -19.11 7.93 -5.70
C ILE A 68 -18.09 8.19 -4.60
N ARG A 69 -17.56 7.11 -3.99
CA ARG A 69 -16.54 7.20 -2.95
C ARG A 69 -15.23 7.78 -3.48
N ARG A 70 -14.79 7.36 -4.66
CA ARG A 70 -13.55 7.88 -5.26
C ARG A 70 -13.67 9.35 -5.62
N ASN A 71 -14.82 9.78 -6.15
CA ASN A 71 -15.08 11.20 -6.40
C ASN A 71 -15.09 12.00 -5.08
N PHE A 72 -15.72 11.49 -4.03
CA PHE A 72 -15.70 12.13 -2.71
C PHE A 72 -14.27 12.34 -2.20
N ILE A 73 -13.44 11.29 -2.22
CA ILE A 73 -12.05 11.37 -1.76
C ILE A 73 -11.20 12.32 -2.62
N ASN A 74 -11.35 12.27 -3.95
CA ASN A 74 -10.53 13.07 -4.86
C ASN A 74 -10.90 14.56 -4.87
N PHE A 75 -12.19 14.90 -4.80
CA PHE A 75 -12.66 16.28 -5.01
C PHE A 75 -13.02 17.00 -3.72
N GLU A 76 -13.46 16.28 -2.68
CA GLU A 76 -13.81 16.90 -1.39
C GLU A 76 -12.61 16.95 -0.42
N ASP A 77 -11.52 16.22 -0.70
CA ASP A 77 -10.30 16.11 0.14
C ASP A 77 -10.62 15.93 1.64
N PRO A 78 -11.48 14.96 2.00
CA PRO A 78 -11.90 14.72 3.38
C PRO A 78 -10.76 14.14 4.23
N THR A 79 -10.82 14.33 5.54
CA THR A 79 -9.94 13.62 6.48
C THR A 79 -10.31 12.14 6.56
N VAL A 80 -9.37 11.28 6.95
CA VAL A 80 -9.58 9.84 7.14
C VAL A 80 -10.68 9.57 8.17
N ALA A 81 -10.79 10.40 9.21
CA ALA A 81 -11.91 10.32 10.15
C ALA A 81 -13.27 10.50 9.46
N ILE A 82 -13.41 11.51 8.59
CA ILE A 82 -14.65 11.74 7.82
C ILE A 82 -14.90 10.59 6.83
N ILE A 83 -13.85 10.07 6.18
CA ILE A 83 -13.99 8.92 5.27
C ILE A 83 -14.48 7.69 6.05
N ARG A 84 -13.98 7.45 7.27
CA ARG A 84 -14.40 6.34 8.13
C ARG A 84 -15.86 6.47 8.56
N GLU A 85 -16.29 7.66 8.93
CA GLU A 85 -17.70 7.91 9.26
C GLU A 85 -18.62 7.71 8.04
N THR A 86 -18.17 8.12 6.85
CA THR A 86 -19.00 8.09 5.64
C THR A 86 -19.00 6.71 4.97
N TYR A 87 -17.87 6.01 4.97
CA TYR A 87 -17.66 4.71 4.31
C TYR A 87 -16.98 3.71 5.26
N PRO A 88 -17.64 3.30 6.36
CA PRO A 88 -17.03 2.45 7.38
C PRO A 88 -16.58 1.09 6.84
N TYR A 89 -17.25 0.55 5.81
CA TYR A 89 -16.86 -0.70 5.16
C TYR A 89 -15.52 -0.65 4.43
N LEU A 90 -14.99 0.54 4.10
CA LEU A 90 -13.64 0.68 3.55
C LEU A 90 -12.56 0.20 4.53
N PHE A 91 -12.85 0.24 5.83
CA PHE A 91 -11.95 -0.09 6.94
C PHE A 91 -12.21 -1.48 7.52
N LYS A 92 -12.86 -2.36 6.75
CA LYS A 92 -13.15 -3.73 7.15
C LYS A 92 -12.32 -4.71 6.34
N GLU A 93 -11.87 -5.78 6.99
CA GLU A 93 -11.25 -6.94 6.35
C GLU A 93 -10.13 -6.52 5.39
N ARG A 94 -10.21 -6.91 4.11
CA ARG A 94 -9.22 -6.59 3.07
C ARG A 94 -9.66 -5.42 2.19
N GLN A 95 -10.62 -4.59 2.60
CA GLN A 95 -11.22 -3.57 1.73
C GLN A 95 -10.26 -2.43 1.36
N ILE A 96 -9.24 -2.10 2.17
CA ILE A 96 -8.20 -1.13 1.76
C ILE A 96 -7.40 -1.69 0.57
N LEU A 97 -6.97 -2.95 0.60
CA LEU A 97 -6.30 -3.60 -0.53
C LEU A 97 -7.23 -3.76 -1.74
N ALA A 98 -8.48 -4.16 -1.53
CA ALA A 98 -9.45 -4.28 -2.61
C ALA A 98 -9.74 -2.91 -3.25
N GLU A 99 -9.77 -1.83 -2.46
CA GLU A 99 -9.94 -0.47 -2.99
C GLU A 99 -8.72 -0.03 -3.80
N PHE A 100 -7.50 -0.36 -3.34
CA PHE A 100 -6.30 -0.15 -4.13
C PHE A 100 -6.37 -0.86 -5.48
N GLU A 101 -6.82 -2.12 -5.51
CA GLU A 101 -6.99 -2.87 -6.75
C GLU A 101 -8.06 -2.23 -7.65
N ARG A 102 -9.18 -1.74 -7.11
CA ARG A 102 -10.19 -0.98 -7.90
C ARG A 102 -9.63 0.30 -8.52
N ILE A 103 -8.72 0.98 -7.83
CA ILE A 103 -8.10 2.23 -8.30
C ILE A 103 -7.06 1.96 -9.38
N THR A 104 -6.24 0.92 -9.18
CA THR A 104 -5.01 0.72 -9.93
C THR A 104 -5.09 -0.41 -10.96
N GLU A 105 -6.06 -1.31 -10.81
CA GLU A 105 -6.18 -2.58 -11.53
C GLU A 105 -5.03 -3.57 -11.26
N PHE A 106 -4.24 -3.34 -10.19
CA PHE A 106 -3.16 -4.23 -9.78
C PHE A 106 -3.45 -4.94 -8.46
N ASP A 107 -3.24 -6.26 -8.45
CA ASP A 107 -3.19 -7.08 -7.24
C ASP A 107 -1.85 -6.88 -6.53
N LEU A 108 -1.87 -6.03 -5.48
CA LEU A 108 -0.70 -5.68 -4.69
C LEU A 108 -0.10 -6.88 -3.95
N ASP A 109 -0.94 -7.66 -3.28
CA ASP A 109 -0.56 -8.83 -2.48
C ASP A 109 0.19 -9.84 -3.36
N GLN A 110 -0.46 -10.28 -4.45
CA GLN A 110 0.12 -11.23 -5.37
C GLN A 110 1.42 -10.70 -6.00
N THR A 111 1.44 -9.44 -6.44
CA THR A 111 2.60 -8.89 -7.15
C THR A 111 3.79 -8.67 -6.22
N LEU A 112 3.57 -8.19 -4.99
CA LEU A 112 4.62 -8.02 -3.99
C LEU A 112 5.17 -9.37 -3.53
N GLN A 113 4.30 -10.36 -3.31
CA GLN A 113 4.71 -11.72 -2.97
C GLN A 113 5.59 -12.32 -4.08
N GLN A 114 5.14 -12.29 -5.34
CA GLN A 114 5.93 -12.79 -6.48
C GLN A 114 7.29 -12.11 -6.59
N TYR A 115 7.33 -10.79 -6.38
CA TYR A 115 8.57 -10.04 -6.38
C TYR A 115 9.51 -10.50 -5.27
N CYS A 116 9.02 -10.66 -4.04
CA CYS A 116 9.83 -11.08 -2.91
C CYS A 116 10.34 -12.51 -3.05
N VAL A 117 9.51 -13.44 -3.52
CA VAL A 117 9.93 -14.84 -3.81
C VAL A 117 11.10 -14.85 -4.80
N LYS A 118 11.06 -13.98 -5.81
CA LYS A 118 12.11 -13.89 -6.82
C LYS A 118 13.36 -13.16 -6.33
N ASN A 119 13.21 -12.09 -5.55
CA ASN A 119 14.27 -11.11 -5.30
C ASN A 119 14.80 -11.06 -3.87
N SER A 120 14.21 -11.76 -2.90
CA SER A 120 14.63 -11.73 -1.49
C SER A 120 16.11 -12.09 -1.33
N GLY A 121 16.54 -13.21 -1.90
CA GLY A 121 17.95 -13.65 -1.86
C GLY A 121 18.92 -12.61 -2.44
N PRO A 122 18.73 -12.14 -3.70
CA PRO A 122 19.53 -11.06 -4.26
C PRO A 122 19.53 -9.76 -3.44
N ILE A 123 18.39 -9.35 -2.88
CA ILE A 123 18.26 -8.14 -2.05
C ILE A 123 19.05 -8.29 -0.75
N ILE A 124 18.89 -9.41 -0.05
CA ILE A 124 19.61 -9.74 1.18
C ILE A 124 21.12 -9.75 0.92
N GLU A 125 21.56 -10.36 -0.19
CA GLU A 125 22.98 -10.40 -0.55
C GLU A 125 23.55 -9.01 -0.84
N LEU A 126 22.82 -8.16 -1.58
CA LEU A 126 23.23 -6.77 -1.81
C LEU A 126 23.28 -5.96 -0.51
N ALA A 127 22.37 -6.25 0.42
CA ALA A 127 22.29 -5.57 1.71
C ALA A 127 23.46 -5.88 2.64
N LYS A 128 24.08 -7.08 2.57
CA LYS A 128 25.27 -7.42 3.36
C LYS A 128 26.45 -6.47 3.14
N HIS A 129 26.51 -5.84 1.96
CA HIS A 129 27.53 -4.87 1.58
C HIS A 129 27.05 -3.41 1.70
N CYS A 130 25.86 -3.19 2.24
CA CYS A 130 25.31 -1.85 2.45
C CYS A 130 25.45 -1.44 3.92
N PRO A 131 26.06 -0.29 4.23
CA PRO A 131 26.08 0.22 5.59
C PRO A 131 24.65 0.42 6.15
N GLY A 132 24.47 0.18 7.46
CA GLY A 132 23.19 0.39 8.15
C GLY A 132 22.22 -0.81 8.14
N THR A 133 22.47 -1.86 7.37
CA THR A 133 21.59 -3.05 7.29
C THR A 133 21.94 -4.15 8.30
N GLY A 134 23.10 -4.07 8.96
CA GLY A 134 23.66 -5.19 9.74
C GLY A 134 22.80 -5.62 10.93
N ALA A 135 22.14 -4.70 11.64
CA ALA A 135 21.26 -5.03 12.76
C ALA A 135 20.01 -5.78 12.28
N LEU A 136 19.38 -5.29 11.21
CA LEU A 136 18.21 -5.92 10.58
C LEU A 136 18.55 -7.31 10.05
N LEU A 137 19.68 -7.47 9.37
CA LEU A 137 20.14 -8.78 8.87
C LEU A 137 20.37 -9.78 10.02
N LYS A 138 20.97 -9.34 11.13
CA LYS A 138 21.14 -10.21 12.32
C LYS A 138 19.81 -10.63 12.93
N ALA A 139 18.83 -9.73 13.03
CA ALA A 139 17.50 -10.05 13.53
C ALA A 139 16.79 -11.05 12.61
N ALA A 140 16.88 -10.83 11.29
CA ALA A 140 16.35 -11.73 10.28
C ALA A 140 16.98 -13.12 10.31
N ASP A 141 18.31 -13.21 10.45
CA ASP A 141 19.01 -14.50 10.53
C ASP A 141 18.62 -15.27 11.80
N LYS A 142 18.45 -14.55 12.93
CA LYS A 142 18.01 -15.16 14.19
C LYS A 142 16.63 -15.80 14.07
N ILE A 143 15.63 -15.05 13.57
CA ILE A 143 14.25 -15.60 13.49
C ILE A 143 14.16 -16.75 12.47
N LYS A 144 14.96 -16.73 11.41
CA LYS A 144 15.03 -17.85 10.44
C LYS A 144 15.61 -19.12 11.05
N LEU A 145 16.47 -19.00 12.05
CA LEU A 145 16.99 -20.15 12.81
C LEU A 145 15.95 -20.65 13.83
N GLU A 146 15.20 -19.75 14.44
CA GLU A 146 14.13 -20.08 15.41
C GLU A 146 12.90 -20.70 14.71
N GLN A 147 12.59 -20.28 13.48
CA GLN A 147 11.43 -20.71 12.70
C GLN A 147 11.84 -21.13 11.27
N PRO A 148 12.53 -22.27 11.12
CA PRO A 148 13.03 -22.73 9.81
C PRO A 148 11.92 -23.00 8.80
N ASP A 149 10.74 -23.45 9.25
CA ASP A 149 9.58 -23.72 8.38
C ASP A 149 9.01 -22.44 7.74
N LEU A 150 9.21 -21.29 8.38
CA LEU A 150 8.78 -19.97 7.90
C LEU A 150 9.92 -19.20 7.23
N LYS A 151 11.03 -19.85 6.87
CA LYS A 151 12.19 -19.19 6.28
C LYS A 151 11.83 -18.35 5.04
N GLN A 152 10.95 -18.85 4.17
CA GLN A 152 10.54 -18.12 2.96
C GLN A 152 9.77 -16.84 3.31
N TYR A 153 8.86 -16.90 4.29
CA TYR A 153 8.14 -15.73 4.79
C TYR A 153 9.12 -14.71 5.38
N TRP A 154 10.05 -15.14 6.25
CA TRP A 154 11.06 -14.25 6.82
C TRP A 154 12.01 -13.66 5.78
N ASP A 155 12.32 -14.38 4.70
CA ASP A 155 13.06 -13.83 3.56
C ASP A 155 12.26 -12.71 2.86
N MET A 156 10.94 -12.81 2.76
CA MET A 156 10.07 -11.74 2.24
C MET A 156 10.03 -10.52 3.17
N VAL A 157 9.82 -10.71 4.48
CA VAL A 157 9.85 -9.64 5.48
C VAL A 157 11.19 -8.91 5.43
N THR A 158 12.30 -9.67 5.43
CA THR A 158 13.66 -9.10 5.32
C THR A 158 13.82 -8.30 4.03
N CYS A 159 13.33 -8.82 2.90
CA CYS A 159 13.39 -8.17 1.60
C CYS A 159 12.72 -6.79 1.63
N ILE A 160 11.49 -6.71 2.18
CA ILE A 160 10.72 -5.47 2.28
C ILE A 160 11.43 -4.47 3.20
N CYS A 161 11.83 -4.88 4.41
CA CYS A 161 12.46 -4.00 5.39
C CYS A 161 13.85 -3.48 4.95
N LEU A 162 14.52 -4.15 4.00
CA LEU A 162 15.79 -3.69 3.43
C LEU A 162 15.63 -2.63 2.34
N LEU A 163 14.44 -2.48 1.72
CA LEU A 163 14.23 -1.57 0.60
C LEU A 163 14.57 -0.11 0.94
N PRO A 164 14.09 0.48 2.06
CA PRO A 164 14.40 1.87 2.39
C PRO A 164 15.90 2.12 2.44
N THR A 165 16.64 1.32 3.21
CA THR A 165 18.09 1.48 3.36
C THR A 165 18.83 1.32 2.02
N LEU A 166 18.44 0.35 1.19
CA LEU A 166 19.03 0.15 -0.14
C LEU A 166 18.74 1.30 -1.12
N LEU A 167 17.64 2.02 -0.89
CA LEU A 167 17.21 3.18 -1.66
C LEU A 167 17.66 4.51 -1.03
N ARG A 168 18.50 4.45 0.01
CA ARG A 168 19.05 5.59 0.78
C ARG A 168 18.01 6.36 1.57
N GLU A 169 17.07 5.63 2.14
CA GLU A 169 15.98 6.11 3.00
C GLU A 169 15.98 5.31 4.30
N ASN A 170 15.19 5.73 5.28
CA ASN A 170 15.19 5.11 6.60
C ASN A 170 13.91 4.30 6.83
N LEU A 171 14.06 3.05 7.27
CA LEU A 171 12.93 2.17 7.58
C LEU A 171 12.02 2.76 8.67
N VAL A 172 12.60 3.51 9.63
CA VAL A 172 11.83 4.10 10.74
C VAL A 172 10.86 5.19 10.30
N ASP A 173 11.01 5.70 9.07
CA ASP A 173 10.08 6.70 8.53
C ASP A 173 8.75 6.07 8.11
N CYS A 174 8.70 4.75 7.89
CA CYS A 174 7.46 4.01 7.59
C CYS A 174 7.05 2.97 8.63
N ILE A 175 8.00 2.45 9.42
CA ILE A 175 7.75 1.40 10.42
C ILE A 175 8.40 1.79 11.74
N ILE A 176 7.60 2.01 12.76
CA ILE A 176 8.05 2.39 14.11
C ILE A 176 7.89 1.18 15.03
N GLU A 177 8.99 0.66 15.55
CA GLU A 177 8.97 -0.36 16.61
C GLU A 177 8.81 0.32 17.98
N ILE A 178 7.82 -0.11 18.76
CA ILE A 178 7.61 0.31 20.15
C ILE A 178 7.89 -0.85 21.10
N ALA A 179 8.01 -0.57 22.41
CA ALA A 179 8.14 -1.64 23.41
C ALA A 179 6.85 -2.49 23.49
N GLU A 180 6.98 -3.74 23.92
CA GLU A 180 5.85 -4.70 24.02
C GLU A 180 4.74 -4.19 24.96
N ASP A 181 5.09 -3.46 26.01
CA ASP A 181 4.18 -2.87 26.99
C ASP A 181 3.75 -1.43 26.66
N ALA A 182 4.26 -0.85 25.57
CA ALA A 182 3.95 0.53 25.20
C ALA A 182 2.57 0.67 24.55
N GLN A 183 1.93 1.81 24.84
CA GLN A 183 0.70 2.22 24.18
C GLN A 183 1.00 2.75 22.77
N VAL A 184 0.10 2.45 21.83
CA VAL A 184 0.19 2.97 20.46
C VAL A 184 -0.26 4.43 20.47
N ASP A 185 0.68 5.35 20.26
CA ASP A 185 0.39 6.77 20.15
C ASP A 185 0.21 7.16 18.68
N ALA A 186 -1.00 7.52 18.27
CA ALA A 186 -1.28 7.98 16.92
C ALA A 186 -0.97 9.47 16.72
N LYS A 187 -0.79 10.25 17.79
CA LYS A 187 -0.63 11.71 17.73
C LYS A 187 0.56 12.13 16.87
N GLY A 188 0.36 13.17 16.05
CA GLY A 188 1.38 13.73 15.16
C GLY A 188 1.68 12.88 13.91
N LYS A 189 1.08 11.70 13.76
CA LYS A 189 1.29 10.82 12.60
C LYS A 189 0.26 11.16 11.52
N ILE A 190 0.60 12.19 10.75
CA ILE A 190 -0.28 12.78 9.73
C ILE A 190 -0.26 12.05 8.36
N VAL A 191 0.71 11.18 8.14
CA VAL A 191 0.83 10.33 6.93
C VAL A 191 0.72 8.86 7.34
N PRO A 192 0.36 7.95 6.41
CA PRO A 192 0.35 6.52 6.69
C PRO A 192 1.69 6.04 7.25
N VAL A 193 1.63 5.39 8.41
CA VAL A 193 2.78 4.78 9.11
C VAL A 193 2.33 3.50 9.80
N LEU A 194 3.23 2.51 9.86
CA LEU A 194 3.00 1.27 10.60
C LEU A 194 3.70 1.33 11.96
N VAL A 195 3.02 0.92 13.01
CA VAL A 195 3.61 0.70 14.32
C VAL A 195 3.64 -0.80 14.60
N SER A 196 4.80 -1.32 14.98
CA SER A 196 5.01 -2.72 15.38
C SER A 196 5.19 -2.76 16.89
N ARG A 197 4.43 -3.59 17.60
CA ARG A 197 4.64 -3.82 19.04
C ARG A 197 5.78 -4.83 19.22
N GLY A 198 6.94 -4.33 19.63
CA GLY A 198 8.19 -5.07 19.57
C GLY A 198 8.80 -5.06 18.17
N SER A 199 9.83 -5.91 17.98
CA SER A 199 10.53 -5.98 16.70
C SER A 199 9.65 -6.59 15.61
N VAL A 200 9.75 -6.09 14.37
CA VAL A 200 9.05 -6.64 13.19
C VAL A 200 9.32 -8.14 13.00
N PHE A 201 10.48 -8.64 13.44
CA PHE A 201 10.84 -10.07 13.34
C PHE A 201 10.30 -10.94 14.47
N LYS A 202 9.51 -10.37 15.38
CA LYS A 202 8.95 -11.06 16.56
C LYS A 202 7.50 -10.70 16.86
N SER A 203 7.03 -9.57 16.36
CA SER A 203 5.69 -9.05 16.57
C SER A 203 4.67 -9.78 15.69
N ASP A 204 3.49 -9.97 16.27
CA ASP A 204 2.23 -10.35 15.65
C ASP A 204 1.17 -9.24 15.83
N GLU A 205 1.61 -8.01 16.11
CA GLU A 205 0.74 -6.87 16.39
C GLU A 205 1.22 -5.61 15.65
N PHE A 206 0.58 -5.35 14.50
CA PHE A 206 0.90 -4.22 13.63
C PHE A 206 -0.28 -3.26 13.49
N PHE A 207 -0.05 -1.97 13.75
CA PHE A 207 -1.08 -0.93 13.75
C PHE A 207 -0.83 0.03 12.60
N LEU A 208 -1.76 0.11 11.64
CA LEU A 208 -1.73 1.12 10.60
C LEU A 208 -2.34 2.41 11.13
N ILE A 209 -1.54 3.48 11.18
CA ILE A 209 -1.99 4.82 11.59
C ILE A 209 -2.03 5.74 10.38
N ILE A 210 -3.12 6.49 10.24
CA ILE A 210 -3.29 7.49 9.19
C ILE A 210 -4.03 8.69 9.78
N GLU A 211 -3.50 9.91 9.59
CA GLU A 211 -4.08 11.15 10.12
C GLU A 211 -4.45 11.09 11.60
N GLU A 212 -3.48 10.67 12.44
CA GLU A 212 -3.63 10.55 13.90
C GLU A 212 -4.67 9.53 14.38
N GLU A 213 -5.16 8.67 13.50
CA GLU A 213 -6.11 7.60 13.82
C GLU A 213 -5.45 6.24 13.65
N VAL A 214 -5.63 5.34 14.62
CA VAL A 214 -5.39 3.90 14.38
C VAL A 214 -6.51 3.41 13.46
N VAL A 215 -6.12 2.94 12.28
CA VAL A 215 -7.05 2.62 11.19
C VAL A 215 -7.41 1.16 11.17
N GLN A 216 -6.41 0.30 11.31
CA GLN A 216 -6.59 -1.14 11.28
C GLN A 216 -5.39 -1.82 11.94
N GLU A 217 -5.64 -3.01 12.48
CA GLU A 217 -4.65 -3.87 13.12
C GLU A 217 -4.45 -5.13 12.28
N TYR A 218 -3.24 -5.66 12.29
CA TYR A 218 -2.84 -6.82 11.51
C TYR A 218 -1.92 -7.73 12.32
N GLU A 219 -2.03 -9.03 12.08
CA GLU A 219 -1.17 -10.05 12.69
C GLU A 219 0.03 -10.40 11.79
N GLU A 220 -0.06 -10.08 10.50
CA GLU A 220 0.97 -10.39 9.50
C GLU A 220 1.61 -9.11 8.96
N PHE A 221 2.94 -9.03 9.05
CA PHE A 221 3.71 -7.86 8.61
C PHE A 221 3.49 -7.53 7.13
N THR A 222 3.48 -8.53 6.25
CA THR A 222 3.37 -8.31 4.80
C THR A 222 2.03 -7.65 4.44
N ILE A 223 0.94 -8.16 5.02
CA ILE A 223 -0.40 -7.59 4.85
C ILE A 223 -0.46 -6.17 5.43
N ALA A 224 0.12 -5.95 6.61
CA ALA A 224 0.18 -4.63 7.23
C ALA A 224 0.94 -3.61 6.35
N PHE A 225 2.08 -4.03 5.78
CA PHE A 225 2.89 -3.20 4.89
C PHE A 225 2.19 -2.91 3.55
N GLU A 226 1.49 -3.88 2.99
CA GLU A 226 0.70 -3.68 1.77
C GLU A 226 -0.41 -2.65 1.99
N ASN A 227 -1.11 -2.74 3.13
CA ASN A 227 -2.14 -1.75 3.49
C ASN A 227 -1.56 -0.36 3.75
N LEU A 228 -0.35 -0.29 4.34
CA LEU A 228 0.39 0.96 4.48
C LEU A 228 0.67 1.61 3.11
N PHE A 229 1.15 0.82 2.13
CA PHE A 229 1.39 1.34 0.78
C PHE A 229 0.08 1.71 0.06
N ALA A 230 -0.94 0.86 0.17
CA ALA A 230 -2.26 1.05 -0.43
C ALA A 230 -2.95 2.31 0.07
N ALA A 231 -2.80 2.65 1.36
CA ALA A 231 -3.38 3.82 1.98
C ALA A 231 -3.09 5.13 1.22
N TYR A 232 -1.88 5.29 0.69
CA TYR A 232 -1.53 6.49 -0.09
C TYR A 232 -2.41 6.66 -1.34
N TRP A 233 -2.76 5.55 -2.01
CA TRP A 233 -3.65 5.60 -3.16
C TRP A 233 -5.10 5.73 -2.75
N VAL A 234 -5.54 4.90 -1.79
CA VAL A 234 -6.92 4.84 -1.31
C VAL A 234 -7.38 6.19 -0.78
N PHE A 235 -6.55 6.85 0.04
CA PHE A 235 -6.87 8.14 0.65
C PHE A 235 -6.30 9.35 -0.12
N ASN A 236 -5.83 9.13 -1.36
CA ASN A 236 -5.31 10.20 -2.24
C ASN A 236 -4.22 11.07 -1.58
N MET A 237 -3.26 10.42 -0.92
CA MET A 237 -2.16 11.06 -0.20
C MET A 237 -0.86 10.99 -1.00
N GLU A 238 -0.06 12.06 -0.93
CA GLU A 238 1.27 12.08 -1.52
C GLU A 238 2.27 11.26 -0.69
N TYR A 239 3.22 10.62 -1.36
CA TYR A 239 4.34 9.96 -0.68
C TYR A 239 5.18 10.98 0.08
N PRO A 240 5.61 10.68 1.32
CA PRO A 240 6.49 11.57 2.04
C PRO A 240 7.86 11.60 1.35
N GLN A 241 8.49 12.78 1.33
CA GLN A 241 9.79 12.98 0.66
C GLN A 241 10.88 12.04 1.20
N THR A 242 10.77 11.64 2.46
CA THR A 242 11.70 10.72 3.13
C THR A 242 11.63 9.28 2.60
N LEU A 243 10.52 8.89 1.95
CA LEU A 243 10.29 7.54 1.42
C LEU A 243 9.95 7.53 -0.07
N GLN A 244 10.22 8.64 -0.77
CA GLN A 244 9.84 8.82 -2.17
C GLN A 244 10.44 7.70 -3.04
N ASN A 245 11.69 7.32 -2.84
CA ASN A 245 12.34 6.27 -3.61
C ASN A 245 11.74 4.90 -3.29
N THR A 246 11.47 4.58 -2.03
CA THR A 246 10.89 3.31 -1.59
C THR A 246 9.53 3.09 -2.22
N TYR A 247 8.61 4.04 -2.07
CA TYR A 247 7.26 3.90 -2.61
C TYR A 247 7.25 3.99 -4.14
N THR A 248 8.11 4.82 -4.75
CA THR A 248 8.27 4.83 -6.22
C THR A 248 8.85 3.52 -6.74
N PHE A 249 9.74 2.87 -5.99
CA PHE A 249 10.29 1.56 -6.35
C PHE A 249 9.20 0.49 -6.31
N ILE A 250 8.37 0.47 -5.27
CA ILE A 250 7.21 -0.44 -5.19
C ILE A 250 6.28 -0.19 -6.38
N GLN A 251 5.85 1.05 -6.59
CA GLN A 251 4.97 1.41 -7.71
C GLN A 251 5.53 1.02 -9.09
N LYS A 252 6.78 1.37 -9.38
CA LYS A 252 7.32 1.28 -10.76
C LYS A 252 8.16 0.04 -11.02
N ALA A 253 8.88 -0.48 -10.04
CA ALA A 253 9.75 -1.64 -10.21
C ALA A 253 9.05 -2.95 -9.83
N ILE A 254 8.22 -2.93 -8.78
CA ILE A 254 7.50 -4.11 -8.30
C ILE A 254 6.17 -4.25 -9.05
N LEU A 255 5.28 -3.26 -8.92
CA LEU A 255 3.95 -3.26 -9.56
C LEU A 255 3.99 -2.95 -11.06
N LYS A 256 5.08 -2.34 -11.54
CA LYS A 256 5.26 -1.93 -12.95
C LYS A 256 4.17 -0.98 -13.45
N MET A 257 3.61 -0.18 -12.54
CA MET A 257 2.67 0.88 -12.89
C MET A 257 3.38 1.91 -13.77
N LYS A 258 2.72 2.29 -14.86
CA LYS A 258 3.21 3.30 -15.79
C LYS A 258 2.53 4.62 -15.48
N ASP A 259 3.33 5.66 -15.39
CA ASP A 259 2.87 7.04 -15.37
C ASP A 259 4.00 7.91 -15.97
N ASN A 260 3.74 9.21 -16.10
CA ASN A 260 4.65 10.15 -16.74
C ASN A 260 5.84 10.59 -15.85
N ILE A 261 5.93 10.09 -14.62
CA ILE A 261 6.98 10.41 -13.65
C ILE A 261 8.19 9.50 -13.88
N PRO A 262 9.39 10.06 -14.11
CA PRO A 262 10.61 9.28 -14.28
C PRO A 262 10.95 8.46 -13.04
N ILE A 263 11.46 7.24 -13.24
CA ILE A 263 12.01 6.43 -12.15
C ILE A 263 13.26 7.14 -11.56
N PRO A 264 13.33 7.36 -10.23
CA PRO A 264 14.48 7.96 -9.56
C PRO A 264 15.79 7.22 -9.81
N ALA A 265 16.92 7.92 -9.71
CA ALA A 265 18.23 7.35 -9.98
C ALA A 265 18.57 6.17 -9.04
N GLN A 266 18.23 6.30 -7.76
CA GLN A 266 18.42 5.29 -6.73
C GLN A 266 17.66 4.00 -7.08
N CYS A 267 16.41 4.14 -7.50
CA CYS A 267 15.58 3.04 -7.97
C CYS A 267 16.21 2.33 -9.18
N LYS A 268 16.61 3.09 -10.21
CA LYS A 268 17.28 2.56 -11.41
C LYS A 268 18.58 1.81 -11.05
N GLN A 269 19.37 2.35 -10.13
CA GLN A 269 20.60 1.73 -9.67
C GLN A 269 20.34 0.39 -8.98
N LEU A 270 19.35 0.32 -8.08
CA LEU A 270 18.97 -0.93 -7.42
C LEU A 270 18.48 -1.97 -8.43
N MET A 271 17.57 -1.60 -9.34
CA MET A 271 17.09 -2.48 -10.42
C MET A 271 18.24 -3.04 -11.26
N ASN A 272 19.22 -2.20 -11.62
CA ASN A 272 20.38 -2.63 -12.40
C ASN A 272 21.30 -3.57 -11.62
N ARG A 273 21.50 -3.34 -10.32
CA ARG A 273 22.27 -4.25 -9.45
C ARG A 273 21.59 -5.62 -9.35
N LEU A 274 20.26 -5.66 -9.21
CA LEU A 274 19.50 -6.91 -9.18
C LEU A 274 19.63 -7.69 -10.49
N LYS A 275 19.47 -7.03 -11.65
CA LYS A 275 19.65 -7.66 -12.98
C LYS A 275 21.05 -8.26 -13.16
N ARG A 276 22.10 -7.58 -12.68
CA ARG A 276 23.49 -8.07 -12.75
C ARG A 276 23.69 -9.31 -11.87
N SER A 277 23.11 -9.32 -10.67
CA SER A 277 23.16 -10.49 -9.77
C SER A 277 22.50 -11.72 -10.41
N GLU A 278 21.34 -11.54 -11.05
CA GLU A 278 20.67 -12.62 -11.79
C GLU A 278 21.53 -13.16 -12.94
N ALA A 279 22.16 -12.27 -13.72
CA ALA A 279 23.01 -12.66 -14.85
C ALA A 279 24.24 -13.47 -14.39
N GLN A 280 24.89 -13.05 -13.29
CA GLN A 280 26.03 -13.77 -12.71
C GLN A 280 25.65 -15.16 -12.19
N LYS A 281 24.45 -15.31 -11.60
CA LYS A 281 23.93 -16.61 -11.14
C LYS A 281 23.63 -17.57 -12.30
N LYS A 282 23.09 -17.06 -13.41
CA LYS A 282 22.86 -17.84 -14.65
C LYS A 282 24.18 -18.29 -15.31
N GLN A 283 25.21 -17.46 -15.27
CA GLN A 283 26.52 -17.81 -15.83
C GLN A 283 27.22 -18.89 -14.98
N ARG A 284 27.17 -18.79 -13.64
CA ARG A 284 27.75 -19.78 -12.72
C ARG A 284 27.06 -21.15 -12.72
N SER A 285 25.75 -21.19 -13.01
CA SER A 285 25.00 -22.45 -13.13
C SER A 285 25.27 -23.19 -14.44
N ARG A 286 25.59 -22.46 -15.53
CA ARG A 286 26.00 -23.04 -16.81
C ARG A 286 27.45 -23.55 -16.85
N SER A 287 28.28 -23.13 -15.90
CA SER A 287 29.71 -23.46 -15.86
C SER A 287 30.08 -24.57 -14.87
N LYS A 288 29.11 -25.24 -14.23
CA LYS A 288 29.37 -26.45 -13.45
C LYS A 288 29.33 -27.66 -14.40
N PRO A 289 30.45 -28.38 -14.61
CA PRO A 289 30.42 -29.67 -15.31
C PRO A 289 29.62 -30.69 -14.48
N GLU A 290 28.91 -31.58 -15.17
CA GLU A 290 28.36 -32.83 -14.59
C GLU A 290 29.47 -33.71 -14.00
#